data_AF-A0A924KJK8-F1
#
_entry.id   AF-A0A924KJK8-F1
#
_cell.length_a   1.000
_cell.length_b   1.000
_cell.length_c   1.000
_cell.angle_alpha   90.00
_cell.angle_beta   90.00
_cell.angle_gamma   90.00
#
_symmetry.space_group_name_H-M   'P 1'
#
loop_
_entity.id
_entity.type
_entity.pdbx_description
1 polymer ?
#
loop_
_entity_poly.entity_id
_entity_poly.type
_entity_poly.pdbx_seq_one_letter_code
_entity_poly.pdbx_strand_id
1 'polypeptide(L)'
;MNDLELLRILNFIGRTRNPFVELVPGADGDASWNITAYLIKAELLNRKINTTELIEASGLPYGTASRRIQKLIASGVVTKQFAHEVGSSFYLAASASLRQSVTEYAHRIKSMLAEVAGQRSDSQVDDHYHLGDLQTSINELLPPEALRLKLESGSYGLKFLFHDDNYFTSLRDLWTDFRANAGSRKDFTLLKLPDLYETLLRNATLPESAFDIVALNFPWLPEFASKELVTPLAAHTDERMVSGQDFHASVWESGAYESEQFGVPLYVTVEGLAARKDLFTDANLGYPRTLKDLLAVARHLHAPRRKRYGLSWNAARGMPMASAFMFFLNAHEGSVLTRDAASAGDPESPTLWSSNMTSQASQQTLRFMRELLEVSSPDVLSYDWNQSLQEFMAGNSAMCYAWSMRAARFEFDLASRVRGKVQYLPQPNLSGVRCAVPVGGFVLAVPSNLPNERAALALQSIHWMTSSNAMRSQVRNGLPVAPRFSVSSDPEMRATSPIVGFVDSLAQQHLLSRDMRPLTPVYTRIEEVLGEEIHDAIAGKVSDLDALHQAHVRIQRLLDAQAFSAAD
;
A
#
# COMPACT_ATOMS: atom_id res chain seq x y z
N MET A 1 -21.24 5.75 -27.79
CA MET A 1 -19.88 5.68 -27.20
C MET A 1 -19.56 7.02 -26.58
N ASN A 2 -19.04 7.08 -25.35
CA ASN A 2 -18.67 8.38 -24.75
C ASN A 2 -17.31 8.86 -25.28
N ASP A 3 -17.04 10.17 -25.15
CA ASP A 3 -15.85 10.82 -25.73
C ASP A 3 -14.52 10.24 -25.19
N LEU A 4 -14.50 9.79 -23.92
CA LEU A 4 -13.33 9.17 -23.29
C LEU A 4 -13.07 7.75 -23.83
N GLU A 5 -14.13 6.97 -24.04
CA GLU A 5 -14.11 5.63 -24.63
C GLU A 5 -13.62 5.69 -26.08
N LEU A 6 -14.12 6.66 -26.85
CA LEU A 6 -13.67 6.91 -28.22
C LEU A 6 -12.17 7.26 -28.25
N LEU A 7 -11.71 8.17 -27.38
CA LEU A 7 -10.30 8.54 -27.26
C LEU A 7 -9.39 7.33 -26.94
N ARG A 8 -9.84 6.44 -26.04
CA ARG A 8 -9.12 5.21 -25.68
C ARG A 8 -9.02 4.25 -26.86
N ILE A 9 -10.10 4.02 -27.59
CA ILE A 9 -10.11 3.15 -28.76
C ILE A 9 -9.20 3.72 -29.86
N LEU A 10 -9.23 5.03 -30.11
CA LEU A 10 -8.33 5.67 -31.08
C LEU A 10 -6.85 5.60 -30.67
N ASN A 11 -6.54 5.61 -29.37
CA ASN A 11 -5.18 5.41 -28.87
C ASN A 11 -4.73 3.95 -28.99
N PHE A 12 -5.63 3.00 -28.70
CA PHE A 12 -5.39 1.58 -28.91
C PHE A 12 -5.10 1.27 -30.39
N ILE A 13 -5.96 1.73 -31.32
CA ILE A 13 -5.76 1.53 -32.77
C ILE A 13 -4.43 2.15 -33.23
N GLY A 14 -4.03 3.30 -32.68
CA GLY A 14 -2.71 3.87 -32.97
C GLY A 14 -1.56 2.95 -32.51
N ARG A 15 -1.64 2.42 -31.29
CA ARG A 15 -0.61 1.54 -30.71
C ARG A 15 -0.50 0.19 -31.42
N THR A 16 -1.58 -0.33 -31.98
CA THR A 16 -1.55 -1.61 -32.73
C THR A 16 -1.00 -1.45 -34.14
N ARG A 17 -1.08 -0.26 -34.74
CA ARG A 17 -0.57 0.00 -36.08
C ARG A 17 0.94 0.25 -36.12
N ASN A 18 1.50 0.85 -35.07
CA ASN A 18 2.94 1.17 -35.02
C ASN A 18 3.86 -0.06 -35.18
N PRO A 19 3.63 -1.19 -34.48
CA PRO A 19 4.45 -2.38 -34.64
C PRO A 19 4.47 -2.92 -36.08
N PHE A 20 3.35 -2.83 -36.82
CA PHE A 20 3.30 -3.28 -38.22
C PHE A 20 4.20 -2.42 -39.11
N VAL A 21 4.17 -1.08 -38.93
CA VAL A 21 5.02 -0.15 -39.68
C VAL A 21 6.50 -0.34 -39.32
N GLU A 22 6.81 -0.59 -38.05
CA GLU A 22 8.19 -0.79 -37.58
C GLU A 22 8.80 -2.14 -38.02
N LEU A 23 7.99 -3.20 -38.05
CA LEU A 23 8.49 -4.57 -38.26
C LEU A 23 8.37 -5.06 -39.71
N VAL A 24 7.59 -4.40 -40.57
CA VAL A 24 7.37 -4.82 -41.96
C VAL A 24 8.08 -3.86 -42.93
N PRO A 25 9.18 -4.29 -43.59
CA PRO A 25 9.91 -3.46 -44.54
C PRO A 25 9.04 -3.01 -45.71
N GLY A 26 9.03 -1.70 -45.99
CA GLY A 26 8.23 -1.11 -47.07
C GLY A 26 6.76 -0.80 -46.70
N ALA A 27 6.34 -1.01 -45.45
CA ALA A 27 5.04 -0.55 -44.97
C ALA A 27 5.08 0.97 -44.70
N ASP A 28 4.20 1.71 -45.39
CA ASP A 28 4.03 3.16 -45.16
C ASP A 28 2.99 3.45 -44.07
N GLY A 29 3.19 4.56 -43.35
CA GLY A 29 2.20 5.08 -42.41
C GLY A 29 0.92 5.56 -43.12
N ASP A 30 -0.23 5.35 -42.50
CA ASP A 30 -1.51 5.81 -43.04
C ASP A 30 -1.77 7.28 -42.67
N ALA A 31 -1.36 8.17 -43.57
CA ALA A 31 -1.52 9.61 -43.39
C ALA A 31 -2.99 10.04 -43.24
N SER A 32 -3.94 9.32 -43.84
CA SER A 32 -5.36 9.67 -43.76
C SER A 32 -5.91 9.33 -42.38
N TRP A 33 -5.50 8.18 -41.84
CA TRP A 33 -5.75 7.82 -40.45
C TRP A 33 -5.12 8.82 -39.48
N ASN A 34 -3.84 9.15 -39.66
CA ASN A 34 -3.13 10.04 -38.74
C ASN A 34 -3.78 11.44 -38.68
N ILE A 35 -4.13 12.01 -39.85
CA ILE A 35 -4.82 13.31 -39.94
C ILE A 35 -6.19 13.26 -39.26
N THR A 36 -7.02 12.26 -39.58
CA THR A 36 -8.40 12.19 -39.05
C THR A 36 -8.44 11.82 -37.57
N ALA A 37 -7.57 10.91 -37.11
CA ALA A 37 -7.43 10.56 -35.70
C ALA A 37 -6.89 11.73 -34.88
N TYR A 38 -5.92 12.49 -35.37
CA TYR A 38 -5.39 13.67 -34.67
C TYR A 38 -6.47 14.76 -34.51
N LEU A 39 -7.24 15.03 -35.56
CA LEU A 39 -8.39 15.96 -35.52
C LEU A 39 -9.43 15.58 -34.47
N ILE A 40 -9.87 14.32 -34.47
CA ILE A 40 -10.88 13.84 -33.51
C ILE A 40 -10.30 13.86 -32.09
N LYS A 41 -9.05 13.43 -31.88
CA LYS A 41 -8.42 13.50 -30.55
C LYS A 41 -8.30 14.94 -30.05
N ALA A 42 -7.95 15.89 -30.92
CA ALA A 42 -7.89 17.30 -30.56
C ALA A 42 -9.27 17.84 -30.15
N GLU A 43 -10.33 17.51 -30.90
CA GLU A 43 -11.71 17.88 -30.54
C GLU A 43 -12.14 17.29 -29.19
N LEU A 44 -11.90 15.98 -28.97
CA LEU A 44 -12.21 15.29 -27.71
C LEU A 44 -11.43 15.86 -26.50
N LEU A 45 -10.27 16.45 -26.76
CA LEU A 45 -9.43 17.13 -25.75
C LEU A 45 -9.66 18.65 -25.70
N ASN A 46 -10.68 19.15 -26.40
CA ASN A 46 -11.03 20.57 -26.51
C ASN A 46 -9.86 21.47 -26.96
N ARG A 47 -9.01 20.95 -27.85
CA ARG A 47 -7.85 21.64 -28.44
C ARG A 47 -8.15 22.12 -29.85
N LYS A 48 -7.87 23.41 -30.10
CA LYS A 48 -7.91 24.00 -31.45
C LYS A 48 -6.61 23.70 -32.17
N ILE A 49 -6.67 23.27 -33.44
CA ILE A 49 -5.49 22.92 -34.23
C ILE A 49 -5.38 23.77 -35.50
N ASN A 50 -4.15 24.09 -35.87
CA ASN A 50 -3.84 24.82 -37.10
C ASN A 50 -3.40 23.85 -38.23
N THR A 51 -3.17 24.39 -39.43
CA THR A 51 -2.76 23.59 -40.59
C THR A 51 -1.36 22.99 -40.42
N THR A 52 -0.44 23.68 -39.77
CA THR A 52 0.94 23.21 -39.54
C THR A 52 0.96 21.96 -38.66
N GLU A 53 0.22 21.98 -37.54
CA GLU A 53 0.10 20.82 -36.64
C GLU A 53 -0.48 19.60 -37.34
N LEU A 54 -1.45 19.80 -38.24
CA LEU A 54 -2.06 18.69 -38.98
C LEU A 54 -1.13 18.14 -40.07
N ILE A 55 -0.27 18.98 -40.64
CA ILE A 55 0.79 18.57 -41.57
C ILE A 55 1.81 17.70 -40.82
N GLU A 56 2.26 18.13 -39.64
CA GLU A 56 3.17 17.36 -38.80
C GLU A 56 2.57 16.01 -38.40
N ALA A 57 1.31 16.00 -37.95
CA ALA A 57 0.60 14.78 -37.58
C ALA A 57 0.46 13.80 -38.74
N SER A 58 0.43 14.26 -40.00
CA SER A 58 0.24 13.39 -41.17
C SER A 58 1.42 12.44 -41.42
N GLY A 59 2.62 12.78 -40.97
CA GLY A 59 3.86 12.05 -41.29
C GLY A 59 4.30 12.14 -42.76
N LEU A 60 3.71 13.03 -43.57
CA LEU A 60 4.04 13.23 -44.98
C LEU A 60 4.91 14.47 -45.21
N PRO A 61 5.70 14.53 -46.31
CA PRO A 61 6.35 15.76 -46.75
C PRO A 61 5.35 16.90 -46.95
N TYR A 62 5.74 18.13 -46.58
CA TYR A 62 4.88 19.31 -46.51
C TYR A 62 3.97 19.51 -47.74
N GLY A 63 4.52 19.40 -48.96
CA GLY A 63 3.75 19.59 -50.20
C GLY A 63 2.68 18.52 -50.41
N THR A 64 2.96 17.28 -50.02
CA THR A 64 2.03 16.15 -50.11
C THR A 64 0.97 16.22 -49.02
N ALA A 65 1.37 16.54 -47.78
CA ALA A 65 0.48 16.75 -46.65
C ALA A 65 -0.53 17.88 -46.92
N SER A 66 -0.03 19.02 -47.44
CA SER A 66 -0.87 20.19 -47.77
C SER A 66 -1.94 19.87 -48.81
N ARG A 67 -1.57 19.18 -49.91
CA ARG A 67 -2.53 18.75 -50.94
C ARG A 67 -3.58 17.78 -50.39
N ARG A 68 -3.17 16.87 -49.49
CA ARG A 68 -4.06 15.90 -48.85
C ARG A 68 -5.06 16.60 -47.92
N ILE A 69 -4.60 17.51 -47.07
CA ILE A 69 -5.45 18.29 -46.16
C ILE A 69 -6.43 19.16 -46.96
N GLN A 70 -5.97 19.83 -48.03
CA GLN A 70 -6.85 20.59 -48.92
C GLN A 70 -7.94 19.71 -49.55
N LYS A 71 -7.61 18.48 -49.95
CA LYS A 71 -8.60 17.53 -50.48
C LYS A 71 -9.64 17.14 -49.43
N LEU A 72 -9.23 16.93 -48.17
CA LEU A 72 -10.13 16.60 -47.06
C LEU A 72 -11.04 17.78 -46.67
N ILE A 73 -10.54 19.01 -46.80
CA ILE A 73 -11.33 20.23 -46.64
C ILE A 73 -12.34 20.35 -47.79
N ALA A 74 -11.90 20.18 -49.04
CA ALA A 74 -12.76 20.25 -50.22
C ALA A 74 -13.86 19.17 -50.22
N SER A 75 -13.58 18.00 -49.64
CA SER A 75 -14.56 16.92 -49.48
C SER A 75 -15.46 17.06 -48.24
N GLY A 76 -15.34 18.14 -47.46
CA GLY A 76 -16.16 18.38 -46.27
C GLY A 76 -15.87 17.45 -45.08
N VAL A 77 -14.74 16.76 -45.09
CA VAL A 77 -14.29 15.88 -43.98
C VAL A 77 -13.63 16.69 -42.87
N VAL A 78 -12.96 17.79 -43.25
CA VAL A 78 -12.36 18.77 -42.34
C VAL A 78 -13.03 20.12 -42.56
N THR A 79 -13.46 20.77 -41.49
CA THR A 79 -14.10 22.08 -41.52
C THR A 79 -13.14 23.16 -41.04
N LYS A 80 -13.28 24.36 -41.61
CA LYS A 80 -12.57 25.56 -41.14
C LYS A 80 -13.48 26.32 -40.18
N GLN A 81 -13.03 26.52 -38.94
CA GLN A 81 -13.71 27.36 -37.95
C GLN A 81 -12.97 28.69 -37.84
N PHE A 82 -13.63 29.79 -38.21
CA PHE A 82 -13.05 31.12 -38.17
C PHE A 82 -13.16 31.72 -36.77
N ALA A 83 -12.09 32.35 -36.29
CA ALA A 83 -12.03 32.90 -34.93
C ALA A 83 -12.91 34.15 -34.72
N HIS A 84 -13.18 34.91 -35.80
CA HIS A 84 -13.97 36.14 -35.83
C HIS A 84 -14.70 36.28 -37.18
N GLU A 85 -15.83 37.00 -37.24
CA GLU A 85 -16.60 37.22 -38.49
C GLU A 85 -15.82 38.01 -39.56
N VAL A 86 -14.79 38.77 -39.17
CA VAL A 86 -13.94 39.54 -40.06
C VAL A 86 -12.47 39.28 -39.71
N GLY A 87 -11.92 38.16 -40.20
CA GLY A 87 -10.51 37.78 -39.99
C GLY A 87 -10.08 36.56 -40.82
N SER A 88 -8.80 36.48 -41.19
CA SER A 88 -8.23 35.40 -42.00
C SER A 88 -7.76 34.18 -41.19
N SER A 89 -7.77 34.26 -39.85
CA SER A 89 -7.34 33.18 -38.96
C SER A 89 -8.46 32.15 -38.74
N PHE A 90 -8.18 30.89 -39.09
CA PHE A 90 -9.08 29.76 -38.89
C PHE A 90 -8.37 28.59 -38.21
N TYR A 91 -9.15 27.76 -37.52
CA TYR A 91 -8.74 26.47 -36.99
C TYR A 91 -9.38 25.35 -37.82
N LEU A 92 -8.76 24.18 -37.80
CA LEU A 92 -9.31 22.98 -38.44
C LEU A 92 -10.06 22.15 -37.40
N ALA A 93 -11.28 21.72 -37.74
CA ALA A 93 -12.10 20.87 -36.89
C ALA A 93 -12.64 19.69 -37.71
N ALA A 94 -12.95 18.57 -37.06
CA ALA A 94 -13.63 17.47 -37.74
C ALA A 94 -15.05 17.90 -38.12
N SER A 95 -15.54 17.44 -39.27
CA SER A 95 -16.96 17.58 -39.58
C SER A 95 -17.80 16.64 -38.72
N ALA A 96 -19.09 16.95 -38.56
CA ALA A 96 -20.02 16.05 -37.88
C ALA A 96 -20.08 14.66 -38.54
N SER A 97 -19.96 14.61 -39.88
CA SER A 97 -19.91 13.34 -40.63
C SER A 97 -18.64 12.55 -40.33
N LEU A 98 -17.47 13.21 -40.24
CA LEU A 98 -16.23 12.56 -39.83
C LEU A 98 -16.34 12.00 -38.40
N ARG A 99 -16.89 12.78 -37.46
CA ARG A 99 -17.11 12.32 -36.08
C ARG A 99 -18.00 11.08 -36.03
N GLN A 100 -19.08 11.06 -36.80
CA GLN A 100 -19.97 9.91 -36.90
C GLN A 100 -19.25 8.69 -37.48
N SER A 101 -18.53 8.85 -38.60
CA SER A 101 -17.79 7.75 -39.24
C SER A 101 -16.69 7.17 -38.34
N VAL A 102 -15.97 8.01 -37.59
CA VAL A 102 -14.92 7.57 -36.67
C VAL A 102 -15.52 6.86 -35.45
N THR A 103 -16.66 7.32 -34.96
CA THR A 103 -17.40 6.66 -33.87
C THR A 103 -17.89 5.28 -34.31
N GLU A 104 -18.47 5.17 -35.51
CA GLU A 104 -18.90 3.90 -36.10
C GLU A 104 -17.72 2.94 -36.34
N TYR A 105 -16.59 3.45 -36.85
CA TYR A 105 -15.36 2.68 -36.99
C TYR A 105 -14.86 2.13 -35.65
N ALA A 106 -14.85 2.95 -34.60
CA ALA A 106 -14.48 2.54 -33.25
C ALA A 106 -15.45 1.47 -32.69
N HIS A 107 -16.75 1.56 -33.01
CA HIS A 107 -17.74 0.55 -32.64
C HIS A 107 -17.43 -0.81 -33.30
N ARG A 108 -17.10 -0.81 -34.59
CA ARG A 108 -16.72 -2.04 -35.31
C ARG A 108 -15.43 -2.66 -34.79
N ILE A 109 -14.41 -1.85 -34.51
CA ILE A 109 -13.16 -2.33 -33.90
C ILE A 109 -13.44 -2.97 -32.54
N LYS A 110 -14.26 -2.34 -31.72
CA LYS A 110 -14.71 -2.88 -30.44
C LYS A 110 -15.44 -4.22 -30.60
N SER A 111 -16.31 -4.36 -31.60
CA SER A 111 -16.97 -5.64 -31.92
C SER A 111 -15.98 -6.73 -32.33
N MET A 112 -15.03 -6.42 -33.22
CA MET A 112 -14.02 -7.39 -33.67
C MET A 112 -13.10 -7.84 -32.52
N LEU A 113 -12.73 -6.93 -31.63
CA LEU A 113 -11.94 -7.28 -30.44
C LEU A 113 -12.71 -8.24 -29.52
N ALA A 114 -14.03 -8.07 -29.39
CA ALA A 114 -14.87 -8.98 -28.61
C ALA A 114 -14.95 -10.39 -29.24
N GLU A 115 -14.99 -10.48 -30.57
CA GLU A 115 -14.94 -11.75 -31.30
C GLU A 115 -13.60 -12.47 -31.12
N VAL A 116 -12.48 -11.74 -31.25
CA VAL A 116 -11.12 -12.30 -31.07
C VAL A 116 -10.87 -12.75 -29.63
N ALA A 117 -11.47 -12.08 -28.65
CA ALA A 117 -11.40 -12.45 -27.23
C ALA A 117 -12.29 -13.67 -26.86
N GLY A 118 -12.97 -14.29 -27.83
CA GLY A 118 -13.73 -15.54 -27.63
C GLY A 118 -15.12 -15.39 -27.01
N GLN A 119 -15.77 -14.23 -27.18
CA GLN A 119 -17.02 -13.88 -26.47
C GLN A 119 -18.27 -13.72 -27.37
N ARG A 120 -18.35 -14.39 -28.53
CA ARG A 120 -19.59 -14.51 -29.30
C ARG A 120 -19.98 -15.97 -29.54
N SER A 121 -21.12 -16.40 -28.98
CA SER A 121 -21.90 -17.53 -29.50
C SER A 121 -23.05 -16.98 -30.36
N ASP A 122 -23.26 -17.60 -31.52
CA ASP A 122 -24.01 -17.16 -32.70
C ASP A 122 -25.54 -16.91 -32.56
N SER A 123 -26.07 -16.46 -31.42
CA SER A 123 -27.54 -16.45 -31.25
C SER A 123 -28.15 -15.40 -30.32
N GLN A 124 -27.67 -14.15 -30.30
CA GLN A 124 -28.47 -13.04 -29.74
C GLN A 124 -28.36 -11.75 -30.57
N VAL A 125 -29.54 -11.25 -30.94
CA VAL A 125 -29.80 -10.05 -31.74
C VAL A 125 -29.31 -8.79 -31.02
N ASP A 126 -28.79 -7.87 -31.84
CA ASP A 126 -28.32 -6.52 -31.52
C ASP A 126 -29.24 -5.74 -30.57
N ASP A 127 -28.69 -5.35 -29.41
CA ASP A 127 -28.74 -3.95 -28.89
C ASP A 127 -28.34 -3.83 -27.41
N HIS A 128 -28.10 -4.93 -26.69
CA HIS A 128 -27.72 -4.88 -25.27
C HIS A 128 -26.47 -5.69 -24.98
N TYR A 129 -25.32 -5.22 -25.46
CA TYR A 129 -24.03 -5.64 -24.90
C TYR A 129 -23.17 -4.42 -24.59
N HIS A 130 -23.31 -3.96 -23.36
CA HIS A 130 -22.40 -2.99 -22.77
C HIS A 130 -21.06 -3.68 -22.52
N LEU A 131 -19.98 -2.95 -22.80
CA LEU A 131 -18.62 -3.24 -22.38
C LEU A 131 -18.56 -3.01 -20.85
N GLY A 132 -19.33 -3.83 -20.13
CA GLY A 132 -19.72 -3.74 -18.73
C GLY A 132 -18.61 -4.11 -17.77
N ASP A 133 -17.36 -3.94 -18.19
CA ASP A 133 -16.18 -4.19 -17.35
C ASP A 133 -15.27 -2.96 -17.27
N LEU A 134 -15.52 -1.91 -18.07
CA LEU A 134 -14.78 -0.65 -17.96
C LEU A 134 -15.57 0.43 -17.22
N GLN A 135 -16.89 0.51 -17.44
CA GLN A 135 -17.76 1.45 -16.71
C GLN A 135 -17.97 0.97 -15.27
N THR A 136 -18.09 -0.34 -15.06
CA THR A 136 -18.14 -0.96 -13.73
C THR A 136 -16.79 -0.75 -13.03
N SER A 137 -15.66 -1.07 -13.67
CA SER A 137 -14.33 -0.75 -13.12
C SER A 137 -14.14 0.74 -12.78
N ILE A 138 -14.66 1.68 -13.58
CA ILE A 138 -14.53 3.13 -13.31
C ILE A 138 -15.51 3.59 -12.22
N ASN A 139 -16.77 3.17 -12.27
CA ASN A 139 -17.77 3.49 -11.25
C ASN A 139 -17.44 2.82 -9.90
N GLU A 140 -16.72 1.69 -9.91
CA GLU A 140 -16.23 0.99 -8.73
C GLU A 140 -14.91 1.55 -8.17
N LEU A 141 -14.14 2.26 -9.00
CA LEU A 141 -12.96 3.04 -8.57
C LEU A 141 -13.34 4.39 -7.97
N LEU A 142 -14.46 4.96 -8.40
CA LEU A 142 -14.97 6.24 -7.92
C LEU A 142 -15.65 6.07 -6.56
N PRO A 143 -15.58 7.09 -5.68
CA PRO A 143 -16.39 7.10 -4.47
C PRO A 143 -17.87 6.97 -4.84
N PRO A 144 -18.72 6.36 -3.98
CA PRO A 144 -20.15 6.24 -4.23
C PRO A 144 -20.77 7.59 -4.64
N GLU A 145 -21.74 7.57 -5.55
CA GLU A 145 -22.34 8.81 -6.10
C GLU A 145 -22.87 9.73 -5.00
N ALA A 146 -23.47 9.19 -3.94
CA ALA A 146 -23.90 9.96 -2.77
C ALA A 146 -22.74 10.66 -2.03
N LEU A 147 -21.59 10.00 -1.93
CA LEU A 147 -20.37 10.58 -1.34
C LEU A 147 -19.81 11.66 -2.27
N ARG A 148 -19.78 11.40 -3.58
CA ARG A 148 -19.34 12.38 -4.58
C ARG A 148 -20.20 13.63 -4.63
N LEU A 149 -21.52 13.49 -4.67
CA LEU A 149 -22.44 14.62 -4.68
C LEU A 149 -22.30 15.47 -3.41
N LYS A 150 -22.05 14.84 -2.25
CA LYS A 150 -21.77 15.55 -0.99
C LYS A 150 -20.43 16.30 -1.05
N LEU A 151 -19.36 15.67 -1.54
CA LEU A 151 -18.05 16.29 -1.72
C LEU A 151 -18.06 17.43 -2.77
N GLU A 152 -18.81 17.25 -3.87
CA GLU A 152 -18.95 18.20 -4.99
C GLU A 152 -19.85 19.39 -4.64
N SER A 153 -20.80 19.23 -3.70
CA SER A 153 -21.69 20.32 -3.25
C SER A 153 -20.98 21.49 -2.55
N GLY A 154 -19.67 21.38 -2.29
CA GLY A 154 -18.85 22.42 -1.69
C GLY A 154 -19.07 22.63 -0.18
N SER A 155 -19.94 21.84 0.45
CA SER A 155 -20.32 22.04 1.86
C SER A 155 -19.30 21.46 2.86
N TYR A 156 -18.55 20.41 2.48
CA TYR A 156 -17.60 19.76 3.40
C TYR A 156 -16.56 18.90 2.66
N GLY A 157 -15.27 19.12 2.90
CA GLY A 157 -14.16 18.29 2.40
C GLY A 157 -13.54 17.46 3.53
N LEU A 158 -13.42 16.15 3.33
CA LEU A 158 -12.88 15.23 4.34
C LEU A 158 -11.40 15.50 4.60
N LYS A 159 -11.01 15.52 5.88
CA LYS A 159 -9.64 15.70 6.33
C LYS A 159 -9.07 14.41 6.89
N PHE A 160 -7.85 14.08 6.50
CA PHE A 160 -7.20 12.82 6.80
C PHE A 160 -5.91 13.04 7.59
N LEU A 161 -5.71 12.28 8.66
CA LEU A 161 -4.45 12.26 9.43
C LEU A 161 -3.82 10.87 9.35
N PHE A 162 -2.78 10.73 8.54
CA PHE A 162 -2.16 9.46 8.20
C PHE A 162 -0.66 9.43 8.48
N HIS A 163 -0.09 8.22 8.40
CA HIS A 163 1.35 8.04 8.56
C HIS A 163 2.13 8.48 7.31
N ASP A 164 3.27 9.13 7.51
CA ASP A 164 4.21 9.51 6.45
C ASP A 164 5.18 8.34 6.13
N ASP A 165 4.68 7.39 5.36
CA ASP A 165 5.44 6.33 4.71
C ASP A 165 5.24 6.32 3.17
N ASN A 166 5.93 5.40 2.49
CA ASN A 166 5.82 5.24 1.04
C ASN A 166 4.42 4.80 0.60
N TYR A 167 3.70 4.05 1.44
CA TYR A 167 2.39 3.53 1.12
C TYR A 167 1.35 4.64 1.14
N PHE A 168 1.16 5.32 2.28
CA PHE A 168 0.25 6.45 2.44
C PHE A 168 0.60 7.63 1.53
N THR A 169 1.89 7.90 1.27
CA THR A 169 2.27 8.93 0.30
C THR A 169 1.75 8.61 -1.10
N SER A 170 1.99 7.37 -1.57
CA SER A 170 1.52 6.92 -2.89
C SER A 170 0.00 6.82 -2.94
N LEU A 171 -0.62 6.44 -1.84
CA LEU A 171 -2.05 6.27 -1.72
C LEU A 171 -2.80 7.61 -1.69
N ARG A 172 -2.27 8.61 -0.98
CA ARG A 172 -2.71 10.00 -1.10
C ARG A 172 -2.64 10.44 -2.56
N ASP A 173 -1.53 10.17 -3.24
CA ASP A 173 -1.36 10.56 -4.63
C ASP A 173 -2.37 9.85 -5.56
N LEU A 174 -2.69 8.58 -5.28
CA LEU A 174 -3.74 7.84 -5.98
C LEU A 174 -5.15 8.40 -5.71
N TRP A 175 -5.46 8.73 -4.45
CA TRP A 175 -6.77 9.25 -4.04
C TRP A 175 -7.02 10.71 -4.42
N THR A 176 -5.94 11.47 -4.61
CA THR A 176 -5.98 12.85 -5.09
C THR A 176 -5.91 12.95 -6.61
N ASP A 177 -5.61 11.85 -7.31
CA ASP A 177 -5.75 11.77 -8.77
C ASP A 177 -7.24 11.92 -9.16
N PHE A 178 -7.48 12.55 -10.31
CA PHE A 178 -8.79 12.95 -10.83
C PHE A 178 -9.80 11.79 -10.94
N ARG A 179 -9.30 10.54 -10.98
CA ARG A 179 -10.10 9.32 -11.07
C ARG A 179 -10.72 8.88 -9.75
N ALA A 180 -10.19 9.31 -8.61
CA ALA A 180 -10.68 8.95 -7.28
C ALA A 180 -11.34 10.15 -6.57
N ASN A 181 -10.82 11.37 -6.74
CA ASN A 181 -11.37 12.62 -6.21
C ASN A 181 -11.89 12.53 -4.76
N ALA A 182 -11.17 11.80 -3.89
CA ALA A 182 -11.55 11.65 -2.48
C ALA A 182 -11.26 12.92 -1.65
N GLY A 183 -10.41 13.80 -2.19
CA GLY A 183 -10.00 15.07 -1.62
C GLY A 183 -8.84 15.67 -2.41
N SER A 184 -8.42 16.87 -2.01
CA SER A 184 -7.20 17.52 -2.50
C SER A 184 -5.99 17.08 -1.66
N ARG A 185 -4.77 17.17 -2.22
CA ARG A 185 -3.53 16.86 -1.46
C ARG A 185 -3.42 17.59 -0.11
N LYS A 186 -3.94 18.81 -0.03
CA LYS A 186 -3.97 19.64 1.19
C LYS A 186 -4.84 19.06 2.32
N ASP A 187 -5.75 18.15 2.00
CA ASP A 187 -6.67 17.55 2.96
C ASP A 187 -6.03 16.35 3.70
N PHE A 188 -4.86 15.89 3.23
CA PHE A 188 -4.08 14.81 3.85
C PHE A 188 -2.90 15.37 4.63
N THR A 189 -2.93 15.20 5.95
CA THR A 189 -1.80 15.46 6.84
C THR A 189 -1.06 14.15 7.07
N LEU A 190 0.20 14.07 6.61
CA LEU A 190 1.05 12.90 6.79
C LEU A 190 2.12 13.19 7.84
N LEU A 191 2.21 12.37 8.88
CA LEU A 191 3.16 12.54 9.98
C LEU A 191 3.97 11.26 10.26
N LYS A 192 5.21 11.43 10.73
CA LYS A 192 6.02 10.31 11.25
C LYS A 192 5.36 9.72 12.49
N LEU A 193 5.63 8.45 12.80
CA LEU A 193 4.93 7.71 13.87
C LEU A 193 4.87 8.46 15.22
N PRO A 194 5.98 9.03 15.75
CA PRO A 194 5.91 9.78 17.01
C PRO A 194 4.98 11.00 16.93
N ASP A 195 5.13 11.82 15.88
CA ASP A 195 4.32 13.02 15.68
C ASP A 195 2.84 12.68 15.41
N LEU A 196 2.59 11.57 14.70
CA LEU A 196 1.26 11.03 14.42
C LEU A 196 0.58 10.66 15.73
N TYR A 197 1.24 9.86 16.59
CA TYR A 197 0.70 9.43 17.88
C TYR A 197 0.33 10.64 18.77
N GLU A 198 1.25 11.58 18.94
CA GLU A 198 1.03 12.79 19.73
C GLU A 198 -0.09 13.68 19.16
N THR A 199 -0.18 13.79 17.83
CA THR A 199 -1.23 14.55 17.16
C THR A 199 -2.59 13.90 17.33
N LEU A 200 -2.67 12.56 17.27
CA LEU A 200 -3.90 11.81 17.51
C LEU A 200 -4.43 12.02 18.93
N LEU A 201 -3.56 11.89 19.94
CA LEU A 201 -3.93 12.17 21.34
C LEU A 201 -4.40 13.60 21.53
N ARG A 202 -3.66 14.57 20.98
CA ARG A 202 -4.03 16.00 21.07
C ARG A 202 -5.35 16.29 20.36
N ASN A 203 -5.57 15.71 19.19
CA ASN A 203 -6.82 15.88 18.43
C ASN A 203 -8.04 15.38 19.21
N ALA A 204 -7.88 14.31 19.99
CA ALA A 204 -8.97 13.78 20.82
C ALA A 204 -9.33 14.70 22.01
N THR A 205 -8.45 15.64 22.40
CA THR A 205 -8.75 16.65 23.44
C THR A 205 -9.55 17.85 22.93
N LEU A 206 -9.71 17.99 21.61
CA LEU A 206 -10.45 19.09 21.02
C LEU A 206 -11.97 18.88 21.21
N PRO A 207 -12.76 19.97 21.35
CA PRO A 207 -14.23 19.87 21.37
C PRO A 207 -14.79 19.22 20.11
N GLU A 208 -14.12 19.43 18.97
CA GLU A 208 -14.45 18.82 17.69
C GLU A 208 -13.15 18.44 16.97
N SER A 209 -13.12 17.24 16.40
CA SER A 209 -11.95 16.73 15.68
C SER A 209 -11.58 17.60 14.48
N ALA A 210 -10.29 17.92 14.36
CA ALA A 210 -9.74 18.58 13.18
C ALA A 210 -9.68 17.65 11.95
N PHE A 211 -9.78 16.34 12.16
CA PHE A 211 -9.70 15.30 11.13
C PHE A 211 -10.95 14.43 11.12
N ASP A 212 -11.38 14.00 9.94
CA ASP A 212 -12.55 13.11 9.78
C ASP A 212 -12.14 11.64 9.87
N ILE A 213 -10.98 11.29 9.32
CA ILE A 213 -10.46 9.92 9.29
C ILE A 213 -9.01 9.93 9.76
N VAL A 214 -8.71 9.02 10.68
CA VAL A 214 -7.36 8.85 11.23
C VAL A 214 -6.83 7.45 10.94
N ALA A 215 -5.53 7.33 10.67
CA ALA A 215 -4.86 6.03 10.59
C ALA A 215 -4.19 5.72 11.93
N LEU A 216 -4.59 4.61 12.55
CA LEU A 216 -3.95 4.09 13.76
C LEU A 216 -3.02 2.94 13.39
N ASN A 217 -1.77 2.99 13.86
CA ASN A 217 -0.93 1.80 13.90
C ASN A 217 -1.61 0.81 14.83
N PHE A 218 -1.93 -0.40 14.35
CA PHE A 218 -2.93 -1.22 15.03
C PHE A 218 -2.63 -1.57 16.51
N PRO A 219 -1.38 -1.71 16.99
CA PRO A 219 -1.16 -1.94 18.43
C PRO A 219 -1.53 -0.78 19.34
N TRP A 220 -1.74 0.41 18.78
CA TRP A 220 -2.26 1.56 19.52
C TRP A 220 -3.77 1.45 19.74
N LEU A 221 -4.48 0.64 18.94
CA LEU A 221 -5.94 0.57 18.99
C LEU A 221 -6.50 0.29 20.39
N PRO A 222 -5.96 -0.66 21.18
CA PRO A 222 -6.44 -0.88 22.55
C PRO A 222 -6.40 0.36 23.43
N GLU A 223 -5.36 1.19 23.31
CA GLU A 223 -5.25 2.44 24.07
C GLU A 223 -6.34 3.44 23.64
N PHE A 224 -6.52 3.60 22.32
CA PHE A 224 -7.48 4.55 21.77
C PHE A 224 -8.93 4.12 22.03
N ALA A 225 -9.22 2.83 21.94
CA ALA A 225 -10.54 2.26 22.20
C ALA A 225 -10.89 2.34 23.70
N SER A 226 -9.99 1.91 24.60
CA SER A 226 -10.23 1.95 26.06
C SER A 226 -10.39 3.36 26.61
N LYS A 227 -9.83 4.37 25.95
CA LYS A 227 -10.00 5.80 26.29
C LYS A 227 -11.13 6.48 25.51
N GLU A 228 -11.91 5.73 24.73
CA GLU A 228 -13.02 6.22 23.91
C GLU A 228 -12.61 7.35 22.94
N LEU A 229 -11.37 7.32 22.43
CA LEU A 229 -10.84 8.35 21.51
C LEU A 229 -11.26 8.11 20.05
N VAL A 230 -11.76 6.91 19.75
CA VAL A 230 -12.30 6.50 18.46
C VAL A 230 -13.61 5.77 18.65
N THR A 231 -14.53 5.92 17.70
CA THR A 231 -15.87 5.32 17.80
C THR A 231 -15.91 3.89 17.23
N PRO A 232 -16.66 2.96 17.84
CA PRO A 232 -17.02 1.70 17.19
C PRO A 232 -17.69 1.93 15.84
N LEU A 233 -17.35 1.13 14.82
CA LEU A 233 -17.92 1.27 13.48
C LEU A 233 -19.46 1.06 13.47
N ALA A 234 -19.97 0.25 14.41
CA ALA A 234 -21.40 -0.02 14.56
C ALA A 234 -22.21 1.21 15.04
N ALA A 235 -21.59 2.20 15.68
CA ALA A 235 -22.30 3.37 16.22
C ALA A 235 -22.91 4.28 15.15
N HIS A 236 -22.44 4.16 13.90
CA HIS A 236 -22.74 5.09 12.82
C HIS A 236 -23.06 4.39 11.49
N THR A 237 -23.18 3.06 11.49
CA THR A 237 -23.53 2.27 10.30
C THR A 237 -24.51 1.15 10.65
N ASP A 238 -25.30 0.73 9.67
CA ASP A 238 -25.95 -0.57 9.71
C ASP A 238 -24.85 -1.63 9.54
N GLU A 239 -24.74 -2.62 10.44
CA GLU A 239 -23.63 -3.60 10.54
C GLU A 239 -23.23 -4.26 9.19
N ARG A 240 -24.16 -4.25 8.23
CA ARG A 240 -24.00 -4.80 6.88
C ARG A 240 -23.07 -3.99 5.97
N MET A 241 -22.75 -2.73 6.30
CA MET A 241 -21.91 -1.90 5.42
C MET A 241 -20.42 -2.29 5.46
N VAL A 242 -19.88 -2.84 6.55
CA VAL A 242 -18.45 -3.24 6.60
C VAL A 242 -18.33 -4.71 6.98
N SER A 243 -18.35 -5.59 5.98
CA SER A 243 -18.13 -7.03 6.19
C SER A 243 -16.64 -7.37 6.25
N GLY A 244 -16.23 -8.02 7.35
CA GLY A 244 -14.90 -8.59 7.54
C GLY A 244 -14.65 -9.89 6.76
N GLN A 245 -15.65 -10.47 6.10
CA GLN A 245 -15.56 -11.82 5.48
C GLN A 245 -14.52 -11.93 4.37
N ASP A 246 -14.21 -10.82 3.71
CA ASP A 246 -13.23 -10.76 2.63
C ASP A 246 -11.82 -10.36 3.14
N PHE A 247 -11.63 -10.27 4.46
CA PHE A 247 -10.33 -10.08 5.10
C PHE A 247 -9.82 -11.41 5.66
N HIS A 248 -8.50 -11.58 5.74
CA HIS A 248 -7.94 -12.63 6.59
C HIS A 248 -8.36 -12.38 8.05
N ALA A 249 -8.77 -13.42 8.79
CA ALA A 249 -9.30 -13.26 10.15
C ALA A 249 -8.34 -12.49 11.08
N SER A 250 -7.06 -12.88 11.11
CA SER A 250 -6.02 -12.22 11.89
C SER A 250 -5.77 -10.75 11.50
N VAL A 251 -6.13 -10.38 10.27
CA VAL A 251 -6.04 -9.02 9.75
C VAL A 251 -7.26 -8.22 10.16
N TRP A 252 -8.47 -8.77 10.03
CA TRP A 252 -9.69 -8.12 10.47
C TRP A 252 -9.67 -7.81 11.97
N GLU A 253 -9.21 -8.77 12.77
CA GLU A 253 -9.03 -8.67 14.22
C GLU A 253 -8.02 -7.57 14.64
N SER A 254 -7.17 -7.07 13.74
CA SER A 254 -6.29 -5.94 14.05
C SER A 254 -7.03 -4.62 14.27
N GLY A 255 -8.26 -4.51 13.74
CA GLY A 255 -9.16 -3.38 13.93
C GLY A 255 -10.19 -3.57 15.04
N ALA A 256 -10.06 -4.65 15.83
CA ALA A 256 -10.99 -5.01 16.89
C ALA A 256 -10.38 -4.87 18.29
N TYR A 257 -11.21 -4.46 19.24
CA TYR A 257 -10.90 -4.43 20.67
C TYR A 257 -12.15 -4.88 21.44
N GLU A 258 -11.99 -5.80 22.40
CA GLU A 258 -13.11 -6.36 23.20
C GLU A 258 -14.33 -6.82 22.37
N SER A 259 -14.08 -7.49 21.25
CA SER A 259 -15.09 -7.98 20.30
C SER A 259 -15.85 -6.91 19.49
N GLU A 260 -15.50 -5.63 19.66
CA GLU A 260 -16.03 -4.54 18.84
C GLU A 260 -15.01 -4.09 17.78
N GLN A 261 -15.51 -3.75 16.59
CA GLN A 261 -14.70 -3.22 15.51
C GLN A 261 -14.63 -1.69 15.59
N PHE A 262 -13.42 -1.14 15.67
CA PHE A 262 -13.16 0.30 15.76
C PHE A 262 -12.51 0.88 14.50
N GLY A 263 -11.91 0.03 13.68
CA GLY A 263 -11.26 0.49 12.45
C GLY A 263 -11.22 -0.57 11.37
N VAL A 264 -11.08 -0.14 10.11
CA VAL A 264 -10.97 -1.05 8.96
C VAL A 264 -9.50 -1.14 8.54
N PRO A 265 -8.91 -2.35 8.45
CA PRO A 265 -7.54 -2.50 7.97
C PRO A 265 -7.38 -1.95 6.56
N LEU A 266 -6.50 -0.95 6.40
CA LEU A 266 -6.19 -0.39 5.09
C LEU A 266 -5.11 -1.19 4.39
N TYR A 267 -4.02 -1.49 5.11
CA TYR A 267 -2.98 -2.36 4.62
C TYR A 267 -2.41 -3.19 5.75
N VAL A 268 -2.01 -4.42 5.42
CA VAL A 268 -1.32 -5.32 6.35
C VAL A 268 0.04 -5.70 5.81
N THR A 269 1.05 -5.33 6.54
CA THR A 269 2.43 -5.69 6.25
C THR A 269 2.88 -6.86 7.11
N VAL A 270 3.92 -7.55 6.68
CA VAL A 270 4.59 -8.58 7.49
C VAL A 270 6.08 -8.28 7.51
N GLU A 271 6.77 -8.51 8.63
CA GLU A 271 8.23 -8.38 8.67
C GLU A 271 8.86 -9.72 8.33
N GLY A 272 9.58 -9.76 7.21
CA GLY A 272 10.28 -10.95 6.74
C GLY A 272 11.77 -10.72 6.60
N LEU A 273 12.46 -11.79 6.22
CA LEU A 273 13.87 -11.75 5.86
C LEU A 273 14.00 -11.66 4.34
N ALA A 274 14.54 -10.55 3.85
CA ALA A 274 14.95 -10.39 2.46
C ALA A 274 16.40 -10.87 2.30
N ALA A 275 16.67 -11.74 1.32
CA ALA A 275 17.98 -12.30 1.05
C ALA A 275 18.42 -12.06 -0.41
N ARG A 276 19.71 -11.79 -0.62
CA ARG A 276 20.30 -11.58 -1.95
C ARG A 276 20.52 -12.90 -2.68
N LYS A 277 19.62 -13.25 -3.61
CA LYS A 277 19.68 -14.48 -4.43
C LYS A 277 21.03 -14.67 -5.10
N ASP A 278 21.57 -13.61 -5.66
CA ASP A 278 22.86 -13.61 -6.34
C ASP A 278 24.02 -13.96 -5.38
N LEU A 279 24.09 -13.34 -4.20
CA LEU A 279 25.14 -13.65 -3.22
C LEU A 279 25.05 -15.08 -2.68
N PHE A 280 23.83 -15.59 -2.46
CA PHE A 280 23.62 -16.97 -2.03
C PHE A 280 24.01 -17.97 -3.12
N THR A 281 23.71 -17.66 -4.39
CA THR A 281 24.04 -18.50 -5.54
C THR A 281 25.54 -18.54 -5.77
N ASP A 282 26.21 -17.37 -5.77
CA ASP A 282 27.66 -17.24 -5.95
C ASP A 282 28.45 -17.97 -4.86
N ALA A 283 27.93 -17.99 -3.62
CA ALA A 283 28.54 -18.68 -2.49
C ALA A 283 28.09 -20.15 -2.34
N ASN A 284 27.19 -20.64 -3.20
CA ASN A 284 26.57 -21.97 -3.11
C ASN A 284 25.95 -22.26 -1.72
N LEU A 285 25.21 -21.29 -1.18
CA LEU A 285 24.57 -21.36 0.13
C LEU A 285 23.06 -21.59 0.03
N GLY A 286 22.51 -22.38 0.96
CA GLY A 286 21.07 -22.47 1.18
C GLY A 286 20.54 -21.30 2.03
N TYR A 287 19.25 -21.00 1.90
CA TYR A 287 18.59 -19.97 2.72
C TYR A 287 18.44 -20.42 4.18
N PRO A 288 18.67 -19.50 5.15
CA PRO A 288 18.61 -19.85 6.57
C PRO A 288 17.18 -20.17 7.02
N ARG A 289 17.02 -21.20 7.84
CA ARG A 289 15.73 -21.59 8.44
C ARG A 289 15.72 -21.46 9.96
N THR A 290 16.89 -21.50 10.58
CA THR A 290 17.06 -21.31 12.01
C THR A 290 17.90 -20.07 12.32
N LEU A 291 17.79 -19.55 13.54
CA LEU A 291 18.64 -18.44 14.02
C LEU A 291 20.15 -18.76 13.92
N LYS A 292 20.52 -20.03 14.14
CA LYS A 292 21.89 -20.50 14.00
C LYS A 292 22.37 -20.46 12.53
N ASP A 293 21.53 -20.92 11.61
CA ASP A 293 21.84 -20.88 10.17
C ASP A 293 21.97 -19.43 9.69
N LEU A 294 21.08 -18.56 10.17
CA LEU A 294 21.11 -17.14 9.86
C LEU A 294 22.45 -16.51 10.22
N LEU A 295 22.91 -16.71 11.46
CA LEU A 295 24.21 -16.19 11.90
C LEU A 295 25.37 -16.81 11.12
N ALA A 296 25.34 -18.11 10.84
CA ALA A 296 26.38 -18.79 10.08
C ALA A 296 26.49 -18.23 8.65
N VAL A 297 25.36 -18.09 7.95
CA VAL A 297 25.31 -17.51 6.60
C VAL A 297 25.67 -16.03 6.61
N ALA A 298 25.18 -15.27 7.59
CA ALA A 298 25.52 -13.86 7.74
C ALA A 298 27.04 -13.68 7.92
N ARG A 299 27.68 -14.46 8.81
CA ARG A 299 29.14 -14.44 9.01
C ARG A 299 29.89 -14.82 7.74
N HIS A 300 29.41 -15.80 6.96
CA HIS A 300 30.03 -16.18 5.70
C HIS A 300 29.98 -15.05 4.64
N LEU A 301 28.85 -14.35 4.54
CA LEU A 301 28.64 -13.29 3.55
C LEU A 301 29.18 -11.92 4.01
N HIS A 302 29.46 -11.76 5.30
CA HIS A 302 30.02 -10.55 5.91
C HIS A 302 31.48 -10.33 5.48
N ALA A 303 31.70 -9.26 4.74
CA ALA A 303 33.00 -8.82 4.24
C ALA A 303 33.13 -7.29 4.36
N PRO A 304 33.32 -6.74 5.59
CA PRO A 304 33.22 -5.31 5.88
C PRO A 304 34.32 -4.50 5.17
N ARG A 305 35.48 -5.10 4.91
CA ARG A 305 36.55 -4.51 4.08
C ARG A 305 36.10 -4.18 2.65
N ARG A 306 35.03 -4.81 2.16
CA ARG A 306 34.41 -4.56 0.86
C ARG A 306 33.07 -3.82 0.98
N LYS A 307 32.78 -3.22 2.15
CA LYS A 307 31.47 -2.64 2.49
C LYS A 307 30.30 -3.60 2.23
N ARG A 308 30.52 -4.87 2.56
CA ARG A 308 29.47 -5.90 2.52
C ARG A 308 29.25 -6.45 3.91
N TYR A 309 28.04 -6.33 4.42
CA TYR A 309 27.62 -6.82 5.72
C TYR A 309 26.73 -8.06 5.54
N GLY A 310 26.70 -8.91 6.57
CA GLY A 310 25.94 -10.16 6.54
C GLY A 310 24.44 -9.89 6.57
N LEU A 311 24.01 -8.89 7.37
CA LEU A 311 22.62 -8.54 7.54
C LEU A 311 22.44 -7.07 7.98
N SER A 312 21.34 -6.44 7.59
CA SER A 312 20.83 -5.19 8.15
C SER A 312 19.50 -5.39 8.88
N TRP A 313 19.27 -4.62 9.94
CA TRP A 313 18.06 -4.67 10.77
C TRP A 313 17.83 -3.35 11.49
N ASN A 314 16.66 -3.22 12.12
CA ASN A 314 16.23 -2.01 12.80
C ASN A 314 16.75 -2.03 14.25
N ALA A 315 17.77 -1.22 14.55
CA ALA A 315 18.42 -1.18 15.85
C ALA A 315 18.58 0.24 16.43
N ALA A 316 17.94 1.25 15.82
CA ALA A 316 17.83 2.57 16.43
C ALA A 316 17.05 2.55 17.75
N ARG A 317 17.49 3.36 18.72
CA ARG A 317 16.83 3.53 20.03
C ARG A 317 15.35 3.88 19.85
N GLY A 318 14.49 3.34 20.73
CA GLY A 318 13.04 3.55 20.70
C GLY A 318 12.30 2.43 19.95
N MET A 319 11.22 2.78 19.25
CA MET A 319 10.34 1.84 18.54
C MET A 319 11.06 0.83 17.61
N PRO A 320 12.11 1.20 16.84
CA PRO A 320 12.82 0.24 16.00
C PRO A 320 13.45 -0.91 16.81
N MET A 321 14.19 -0.58 17.88
CA MET A 321 14.78 -1.56 18.79
C MET A 321 13.72 -2.39 19.52
N ALA A 322 12.66 -1.74 20.01
CA ALA A 322 11.57 -2.44 20.72
C ALA A 322 10.90 -3.49 19.82
N SER A 323 10.59 -3.12 18.56
CA SER A 323 9.98 -4.02 17.58
C SER A 323 10.89 -5.22 17.28
N ALA A 324 12.17 -4.96 16.97
CA ALA A 324 13.13 -6.01 16.70
C ALA A 324 13.28 -6.98 17.88
N PHE A 325 13.36 -6.45 19.10
CA PHE A 325 13.43 -7.26 20.31
C PHE A 325 12.20 -8.17 20.47
N MET A 326 10.98 -7.62 20.31
CA MET A 326 9.75 -8.40 20.44
C MET A 326 9.66 -9.55 19.42
N PHE A 327 10.08 -9.31 18.18
CA PHE A 327 10.05 -10.33 17.14
C PHE A 327 11.13 -11.40 17.33
N PHE A 328 12.34 -11.01 17.75
CA PHE A 328 13.38 -11.97 18.09
C PHE A 328 13.05 -12.74 19.37
N LEU A 329 12.37 -12.11 20.33
CA LEU A 329 11.88 -12.79 21.52
C LEU A 329 10.87 -13.88 21.15
N ASN A 330 9.95 -13.60 20.24
CA ASN A 330 9.04 -14.62 19.72
C ASN A 330 9.77 -15.78 19.01
N ALA A 331 10.83 -15.48 18.24
CA ALA A 331 11.67 -16.51 17.62
C ALA A 331 12.41 -17.39 18.65
N HIS A 332 12.54 -16.95 19.90
CA HIS A 332 13.04 -17.72 21.04
C HIS A 332 11.91 -18.31 21.91
N GLU A 333 10.68 -18.40 21.39
CA GLU A 333 9.49 -18.89 22.12
C GLU A 333 9.12 -18.02 23.34
N GLY A 334 9.61 -16.79 23.40
CA GLY A 334 9.29 -15.83 24.45
C GLY A 334 8.16 -14.88 24.08
N SER A 335 7.67 -14.18 25.11
CA SER A 335 6.72 -13.07 24.98
C SER A 335 7.07 -11.98 25.99
N VAL A 336 6.73 -10.73 25.70
CA VAL A 336 6.93 -9.61 26.64
C VAL A 336 6.02 -9.76 27.86
N LEU A 337 4.78 -10.22 27.62
CA LEU A 337 3.76 -10.43 28.65
C LEU A 337 3.34 -11.89 28.69
N THR A 338 3.02 -12.38 29.88
CA THR A 338 2.35 -13.66 30.10
C THR A 338 1.05 -13.43 30.85
N ARG A 339 0.05 -14.26 30.59
CA ARG A 339 -1.19 -14.26 31.39
C ARG A 339 -0.88 -14.86 32.75
N ASP A 340 -1.43 -14.24 33.80
CA ASP A 340 -1.28 -14.77 35.15
C ASP A 340 -2.01 -16.12 35.25
N ALA A 341 -1.34 -17.12 35.83
CA ALA A 341 -1.84 -18.50 35.92
C ALA A 341 -3.16 -18.60 36.72
N ALA A 342 -3.41 -17.65 37.63
CA ALA A 342 -4.66 -17.56 38.38
C ALA A 342 -5.86 -17.16 37.51
N SER A 343 -5.65 -16.37 36.44
CA SER A 343 -6.69 -15.91 35.51
C SER A 343 -6.96 -16.89 34.35
N ALA A 344 -6.10 -17.89 34.16
CA ALA A 344 -6.22 -18.84 33.04
C ALA A 344 -7.33 -19.90 33.23
N GLY A 345 -7.89 -20.02 34.45
CA GLY A 345 -8.89 -21.04 34.80
C GLY A 345 -10.32 -20.53 35.01
N ASP A 346 -10.53 -19.21 35.03
CA ASP A 346 -11.84 -18.58 35.25
C ASP A 346 -12.18 -17.62 34.11
N PRO A 347 -13.18 -17.94 33.25
CA PRO A 347 -13.59 -17.10 32.13
C PRO A 347 -14.12 -15.71 32.52
N GLU A 348 -14.55 -15.51 33.77
CA GLU A 348 -15.07 -14.22 34.26
C GLU A 348 -14.01 -13.36 34.97
N SER A 349 -12.82 -13.91 35.22
CA SER A 349 -11.72 -13.14 35.82
C SER A 349 -11.06 -12.22 34.77
N PRO A 350 -10.84 -10.92 35.08
CA PRO A 350 -10.13 -10.04 34.17
C PRO A 350 -8.76 -10.65 33.84
N THR A 351 -8.40 -10.66 32.55
CA THR A 351 -7.09 -11.19 32.12
C THR A 351 -5.99 -10.30 32.69
N LEU A 352 -5.36 -10.76 33.77
CA LEU A 352 -4.22 -10.08 34.37
C LEU A 352 -2.95 -10.46 33.60
N TRP A 353 -2.26 -9.44 33.09
CA TRP A 353 -0.97 -9.59 32.41
C TRP A 353 0.16 -9.35 33.40
N SER A 354 1.22 -10.15 33.28
CA SER A 354 2.48 -9.96 34.01
C SER A 354 3.64 -9.82 33.03
N SER A 355 4.65 -9.04 33.40
CA SER A 355 5.87 -8.91 32.60
C SER A 355 6.70 -10.19 32.62
N ASN A 356 7.17 -10.65 31.46
CA ASN A 356 7.99 -11.86 31.31
C ASN A 356 9.43 -11.55 30.84
N MET A 357 9.90 -10.34 31.11
CA MET A 357 11.18 -9.83 30.61
C MET A 357 12.43 -10.48 31.24
N THR A 358 12.30 -11.15 32.39
CA THR A 358 13.41 -11.84 33.07
C THR A 358 13.58 -13.30 32.62
N SER A 359 12.81 -13.74 31.62
CA SER A 359 12.83 -15.13 31.12
C SER A 359 14.17 -15.53 30.47
N GLN A 360 14.40 -16.84 30.37
CA GLN A 360 15.54 -17.38 29.63
C GLN A 360 15.51 -16.97 28.15
N ALA A 361 14.31 -16.91 27.54
CA ALA A 361 14.13 -16.47 26.17
C ALA A 361 14.57 -15.01 25.97
N SER A 362 14.29 -14.12 26.92
CA SER A 362 14.73 -12.72 26.89
C SER A 362 16.26 -12.59 26.94
N GLN A 363 16.92 -13.40 27.78
CA GLN A 363 18.39 -13.45 27.83
C GLN A 363 19.01 -14.00 26.54
N GLN A 364 18.43 -15.07 25.97
CA GLN A 364 18.87 -15.63 24.69
C GLN A 364 18.69 -14.63 23.54
N THR A 365 17.60 -13.86 23.57
CA THR A 365 17.31 -12.80 22.59
C THR A 365 18.38 -11.71 22.60
N LEU A 366 18.76 -11.20 23.77
CA LEU A 366 19.85 -10.21 23.87
C LEU A 366 21.19 -10.76 23.36
N ARG A 367 21.51 -12.02 23.68
CA ARG A 367 22.71 -12.69 23.14
C ARG A 367 22.69 -12.75 21.62
N PHE A 368 21.57 -13.18 21.04
CA PHE A 368 21.38 -13.23 19.59
C PHE A 368 21.52 -11.84 18.95
N MET A 369 20.93 -10.79 19.55
CA MET A 369 21.07 -9.42 19.06
C MET A 369 22.51 -8.90 19.13
N ARG A 370 23.30 -9.31 20.14
CA ARG A 370 24.75 -9.02 20.18
C ARG A 370 25.50 -9.72 19.06
N GLU A 371 25.20 -10.99 18.78
CA GLU A 371 25.79 -11.71 17.64
C GLU A 371 25.40 -11.08 16.29
N LEU A 372 24.20 -10.50 16.18
CA LEU A 372 23.82 -9.72 14.99
C LEU A 372 24.70 -8.49 14.79
N LEU A 373 25.17 -7.81 15.85
CA LEU A 373 26.09 -6.67 15.71
C LEU A 373 27.39 -7.08 15.02
N GLU A 374 27.89 -8.28 15.28
CA GLU A 374 29.14 -8.79 14.69
C GLU A 374 29.08 -8.92 13.16
N VAL A 375 27.88 -9.08 12.60
CA VAL A 375 27.64 -9.27 11.16
C VAL A 375 26.98 -8.05 10.50
N SER A 376 26.71 -7.00 11.26
CA SER A 376 26.03 -5.78 10.80
C SER A 376 27.01 -4.66 10.41
N SER A 377 26.47 -3.57 9.88
CA SER A 377 27.21 -2.31 9.71
C SER A 377 27.65 -1.76 11.08
N PRO A 378 28.82 -1.10 11.20
CA PRO A 378 29.22 -0.39 12.42
C PRO A 378 28.18 0.63 12.90
N ASP A 379 27.40 1.20 11.96
CA ASP A 379 26.40 2.21 12.24
C ASP A 379 25.01 1.63 12.57
N VAL A 380 24.87 0.30 12.70
CA VAL A 380 23.56 -0.37 12.81
C VAL A 380 22.69 0.14 13.97
N LEU A 381 23.29 0.58 15.08
CA LEU A 381 22.54 1.15 16.22
C LEU A 381 21.89 2.51 15.92
N SER A 382 22.15 3.08 14.74
CA SER A 382 21.44 4.26 14.22
C SER A 382 20.37 3.91 13.18
N TYR A 383 20.22 2.63 12.83
CA TYR A 383 19.35 2.22 11.72
C TYR A 383 17.91 2.08 12.19
N ASP A 384 17.05 2.99 11.74
CA ASP A 384 15.61 2.80 11.66
C ASP A 384 15.22 2.06 10.36
N TRP A 385 13.92 1.90 10.12
CA TRP A 385 13.39 1.22 8.93
C TRP A 385 13.85 1.81 7.60
N ASN A 386 14.27 3.08 7.54
CA ASN A 386 14.74 3.72 6.32
C ASN A 386 16.22 3.43 6.09
N GLN A 387 17.09 3.55 7.10
CA GLN A 387 18.52 3.32 6.93
C GLN A 387 18.80 1.82 6.73
N SER A 388 18.12 0.92 7.46
CA SER A 388 18.27 -0.52 7.26
C SER A 388 17.87 -0.97 5.85
N LEU A 389 16.77 -0.39 5.34
CA LEU A 389 16.28 -0.60 3.98
C LEU A 389 17.26 -0.03 2.94
N GLN A 390 17.75 1.20 3.16
CA GLN A 390 18.69 1.86 2.26
C GLN A 390 20.03 1.12 2.18
N GLU A 391 20.54 0.60 3.29
CA GLU A 391 21.75 -0.23 3.34
C GLU A 391 21.62 -1.46 2.42
N PHE A 392 20.47 -2.14 2.50
CA PHE A 392 20.19 -3.29 1.65
C PHE A 392 20.00 -2.89 0.19
N MET A 393 19.21 -1.84 -0.09
CA MET A 393 18.98 -1.31 -1.45
C MET A 393 20.28 -0.84 -2.13
N ALA A 394 21.22 -0.28 -1.37
CA ALA A 394 22.55 0.10 -1.84
C ALA A 394 23.43 -1.11 -2.18
N GLY A 395 22.98 -2.32 -1.86
CA GLY A 395 23.66 -3.57 -2.14
C GLY A 395 24.74 -3.94 -1.12
N ASN A 396 24.79 -3.24 0.02
CA ASN A 396 25.83 -3.41 1.02
C ASN A 396 25.50 -4.52 2.02
N SER A 397 24.25 -4.97 2.15
CA SER A 397 23.89 -6.09 3.04
C SER A 397 23.43 -7.31 2.25
N ALA A 398 23.83 -8.50 2.71
CA ALA A 398 23.45 -9.76 2.06
C ALA A 398 22.02 -10.19 2.42
N MET A 399 21.57 -9.83 3.63
CA MET A 399 20.21 -10.03 4.11
C MET A 399 19.68 -8.76 4.79
N CYS A 400 18.37 -8.64 4.92
CA CYS A 400 17.71 -7.51 5.58
C CYS A 400 16.39 -7.95 6.21
N TYR A 401 16.14 -7.58 7.47
CA TYR A 401 14.80 -7.64 8.05
C TYR A 401 14.00 -6.44 7.56
N ALA A 402 12.92 -6.69 6.82
CA ALA A 402 12.12 -5.64 6.22
C ALA A 402 10.63 -5.97 6.23
N TRP A 403 9.84 -4.95 6.51
CA TRP A 403 8.40 -4.99 6.33
C TRP A 403 8.04 -5.04 4.84
N SER A 404 7.09 -5.91 4.48
CA SER A 404 6.67 -6.13 3.09
C SER A 404 6.26 -4.85 2.34
N MET A 405 5.63 -3.88 3.00
CA MET A 405 5.28 -2.59 2.35
C MET A 405 6.51 -1.76 1.94
N ARG A 406 7.61 -1.86 2.69
CA ARG A 406 8.88 -1.18 2.40
C ARG A 406 9.72 -1.97 1.42
N ALA A 407 9.67 -3.30 1.51
CA ALA A 407 10.33 -4.21 0.60
C ALA A 407 9.90 -4.02 -0.86
N ALA A 408 8.71 -3.46 -1.12
CA ALA A 408 8.27 -3.04 -2.46
C ALA A 408 9.32 -2.17 -3.18
N ARG A 409 10.04 -1.32 -2.43
CA ARG A 409 11.11 -0.48 -2.96
C ARG A 409 12.29 -1.28 -3.49
N PHE A 410 12.53 -2.50 -3.01
CA PHE A 410 13.59 -3.34 -3.55
C PHE A 410 13.37 -3.64 -5.03
N GLU A 411 12.12 -3.86 -5.45
CA GLU A 411 11.75 -4.27 -6.80
C GLU A 411 11.41 -3.10 -7.73
N PHE A 412 10.83 -2.03 -7.18
CA PHE A 412 10.26 -0.94 -7.98
C PHE A 412 11.09 0.35 -8.00
N ASP A 413 11.94 0.59 -7.00
CA ASP A 413 12.80 1.78 -6.97
C ASP A 413 13.93 1.62 -8.00
N LEU A 414 14.05 2.60 -8.91
CA LEU A 414 15.08 2.59 -9.96
C LEU A 414 16.49 2.68 -9.39
N ALA A 415 16.66 3.26 -8.19
CA ALA A 415 17.96 3.34 -7.52
C ALA A 415 18.34 2.05 -6.79
N SER A 416 17.44 1.07 -6.68
CA SER A 416 17.68 -0.20 -5.99
C SER A 416 18.68 -1.07 -6.76
N ARG A 417 19.85 -1.35 -6.15
CA ARG A 417 20.86 -2.26 -6.72
C ARG A 417 20.51 -3.74 -6.56
N VAL A 418 19.47 -4.03 -5.77
CA VAL A 418 19.01 -5.38 -5.44
C VAL A 418 17.75 -5.77 -6.22
N ARG A 419 17.28 -4.90 -7.12
CA ARG A 419 16.11 -5.14 -7.97
C ARG A 419 16.17 -6.47 -8.71
N GLY A 420 15.12 -7.27 -8.58
CA GLY A 420 15.03 -8.61 -9.18
C GLY A 420 15.96 -9.66 -8.56
N LYS A 421 16.72 -9.31 -7.51
CA LYS A 421 17.73 -10.17 -6.86
C LYS A 421 17.34 -10.55 -5.42
N VAL A 422 16.10 -10.27 -5.01
CA VAL A 422 15.64 -10.53 -3.64
C VAL A 422 14.83 -11.82 -3.57
N GLN A 423 15.14 -12.65 -2.58
CA GLN A 423 14.31 -13.74 -2.09
C GLN A 423 13.66 -13.30 -0.77
N TYR A 424 12.34 -13.43 -0.67
CA TYR A 424 11.62 -13.20 0.57
C TYR A 424 11.47 -14.52 1.33
N LEU A 425 11.76 -14.47 2.62
CA LEU A 425 11.75 -15.61 3.53
C LEU A 425 11.00 -15.21 4.81
N PRO A 426 10.32 -16.15 5.49
CA PRO A 426 9.88 -15.90 6.86
C PRO A 426 11.08 -15.66 7.78
N GLN A 427 10.83 -15.05 8.94
CA GLN A 427 11.84 -14.94 9.99
C GLN A 427 12.31 -16.34 10.42
N PRO A 428 13.63 -16.58 10.54
CA PRO A 428 14.16 -17.79 11.14
C PRO A 428 13.86 -17.85 12.64
N ASN A 429 13.50 -19.03 13.14
CA ASN A 429 13.20 -19.25 14.57
C ASN A 429 14.23 -20.20 15.21
N LEU A 430 14.24 -20.27 16.54
CA LEU A 430 14.99 -21.29 17.24
C LEU A 430 14.53 -22.69 16.79
N SER A 431 15.45 -23.64 16.69
CA SER A 431 15.12 -24.99 16.24
C SER A 431 14.06 -25.62 17.14
N GLY A 432 12.97 -26.10 16.54
CA GLY A 432 11.83 -26.68 17.25
C GLY A 432 10.72 -25.67 17.60
N VAL A 433 11.00 -24.37 17.54
CA VAL A 433 10.00 -23.32 17.74
C VAL A 433 9.21 -23.12 16.45
N ARG A 434 7.87 -23.06 16.57
CA ARG A 434 7.00 -22.83 15.41
C ARG A 434 7.34 -21.49 14.77
N CYS A 435 7.48 -21.48 13.44
CA CYS A 435 7.65 -20.26 12.68
C CYS A 435 6.41 -19.37 12.84
N ALA A 436 6.64 -18.09 13.12
CA ALA A 436 5.62 -17.06 13.14
C ALA A 436 6.21 -15.78 12.55
N VAL A 437 5.38 -15.01 11.85
CA VAL A 437 5.78 -13.78 11.16
C VAL A 437 4.93 -12.63 11.71
N PRO A 438 5.55 -11.55 12.21
CA PRO A 438 4.83 -10.45 12.81
C PRO A 438 3.97 -9.74 11.76
N VAL A 439 2.74 -9.44 12.15
CA VAL A 439 1.82 -8.60 11.39
C VAL A 439 1.98 -7.14 11.86
N GLY A 440 2.04 -6.25 10.88
CA GLY A 440 2.04 -4.79 11.00
C GLY A 440 0.92 -4.22 10.14
N GLY A 441 0.66 -2.92 10.28
CA GLY A 441 -0.31 -2.24 9.43
C GLY A 441 -1.06 -1.14 10.15
N PHE A 442 -1.90 -0.48 9.38
CA PHE A 442 -2.74 0.61 9.87
C PHE A 442 -4.20 0.30 9.63
N VAL A 443 -5.02 0.68 10.62
CA VAL A 443 -6.48 0.67 10.53
C VAL A 443 -6.96 2.10 10.36
N LEU A 444 -7.96 2.31 9.51
CA LEU A 444 -8.66 3.59 9.42
C LEU A 444 -9.77 3.60 10.45
N ALA A 445 -9.77 4.62 11.29
CA ALA A 445 -10.74 4.81 12.36
C ALA A 445 -11.36 6.21 12.29
N VAL A 446 -12.47 6.38 13.01
CA VAL A 446 -13.21 7.64 13.12
C VAL A 446 -13.00 8.19 14.53
N PRO A 447 -12.48 9.43 14.68
CA PRO A 447 -12.41 10.09 15.98
C PRO A 447 -13.77 10.21 16.66
N SER A 448 -13.82 10.01 17.97
CA SER A 448 -15.08 10.04 18.74
C SER A 448 -15.71 11.43 18.88
N ASN A 449 -14.88 12.47 18.82
CA ASN A 449 -15.30 13.87 18.90
C ASN A 449 -15.71 14.46 17.53
N LEU A 450 -16.37 13.68 16.67
CA LEU A 450 -16.96 14.14 15.41
C LEU A 450 -18.49 14.25 15.52
N PRO A 451 -19.11 15.26 14.89
CA PRO A 451 -20.56 15.27 14.69
C PRO A 451 -21.02 14.03 13.92
N ASN A 452 -22.17 13.45 14.29
CA ASN A 452 -22.70 12.21 13.71
C ASN A 452 -22.76 12.22 12.17
N GLU A 453 -23.12 13.35 11.57
CA GLU A 453 -23.16 13.49 10.10
C GLU A 453 -21.78 13.37 9.46
N ARG A 454 -20.75 13.99 10.07
CA ARG A 454 -19.36 13.89 9.62
C ARG A 454 -18.81 12.48 9.83
N ALA A 455 -19.12 11.86 10.97
CA ALA A 455 -18.72 10.49 11.27
C ALA A 455 -19.31 9.47 10.27
N ALA A 456 -20.59 9.61 9.91
CA ALA A 456 -21.22 8.75 8.90
C ALA A 456 -20.58 8.91 7.51
N LEU A 457 -20.21 10.14 7.13
CA LEU A 457 -19.51 10.40 5.86
C LEU A 457 -18.09 9.81 5.86
N ALA A 458 -17.38 9.94 6.98
CA ALA A 458 -16.07 9.35 7.19
C ALA A 458 -16.12 7.82 7.00
N LEU A 459 -17.14 7.15 7.56
CA LEU A 459 -17.30 5.70 7.44
C LEU A 459 -17.60 5.23 6.02
N GLN A 460 -18.47 5.94 5.29
CA GLN A 460 -18.71 5.66 3.87
C GLN A 460 -17.41 5.75 3.06
N SER A 461 -16.57 6.72 3.41
CA SER A 461 -15.28 6.93 2.76
C SER A 461 -14.29 5.83 3.12
N ILE A 462 -14.19 5.44 4.40
CA ILE A 462 -13.37 4.29 4.84
C ILE A 462 -13.80 3.02 4.10
N HIS A 463 -15.10 2.76 4.00
CA HIS A 463 -15.62 1.59 3.30
C HIS A 463 -15.18 1.56 1.82
N TRP A 464 -15.31 2.68 1.12
CA TRP A 464 -14.85 2.79 -0.27
C TRP A 464 -13.32 2.65 -0.39
N MET A 465 -12.56 3.39 0.42
CA MET A 465 -11.09 3.39 0.45
C MET A 465 -10.51 2.00 0.69
N THR A 466 -11.25 1.18 1.45
CA THR A 466 -10.87 -0.18 1.83
C THR A 466 -11.62 -1.26 1.04
N SER A 467 -12.33 -0.92 -0.03
CA SER A 467 -13.05 -1.89 -0.87
C SER A 467 -12.07 -2.76 -1.68
N SER A 468 -12.51 -3.95 -2.09
CA SER A 468 -11.73 -4.85 -2.97
C SER A 468 -11.23 -4.12 -4.23
N ASN A 469 -12.09 -3.30 -4.84
CA ASN A 469 -11.74 -2.60 -6.08
C ASN A 469 -10.74 -1.45 -5.85
N ALA A 470 -10.90 -0.69 -4.77
CA ALA A 470 -9.90 0.30 -4.37
C ALA A 470 -8.53 -0.39 -4.12
N MET A 471 -8.52 -1.53 -3.42
CA MET A 471 -7.29 -2.27 -3.14
C MET A 471 -6.67 -2.91 -4.38
N ARG A 472 -7.45 -3.46 -5.32
CA ARG A 472 -6.94 -3.92 -6.64
C ARG A 472 -6.28 -2.78 -7.40
N SER A 473 -6.90 -1.60 -7.38
CA SER A 473 -6.31 -0.39 -7.97
C SER A 473 -4.96 -0.06 -7.34
N GLN A 474 -4.88 -0.09 -6.02
CA GLN A 474 -3.64 0.17 -5.28
C GLN A 474 -2.53 -0.80 -5.71
N VAL A 475 -2.83 -2.11 -5.76
CA VAL A 475 -1.87 -3.13 -6.19
C VAL A 475 -1.42 -2.92 -7.63
N ARG A 476 -2.35 -2.67 -8.57
CA ARG A 476 -2.04 -2.35 -9.97
C ARG A 476 -1.18 -1.09 -10.13
N ASN A 477 -1.29 -0.14 -9.20
CA ASN A 477 -0.49 1.09 -9.18
C ASN A 477 0.80 0.96 -8.34
N GLY A 478 1.24 -0.26 -8.03
CA GLY A 478 2.55 -0.51 -7.41
C GLY A 478 2.55 -0.52 -5.88
N LEU A 479 1.39 -0.68 -5.24
CA LEU A 479 1.25 -0.85 -3.79
C LEU A 479 0.92 -2.32 -3.46
N PRO A 480 1.93 -3.20 -3.29
CA PRO A 480 1.75 -4.65 -3.32
C PRO A 480 1.19 -5.25 -2.02
N VAL A 481 0.54 -4.42 -1.19
CA VAL A 481 0.03 -4.83 0.11
C VAL A 481 -1.47 -4.61 0.15
N ALA A 482 -2.22 -5.71 0.17
CA ALA A 482 -3.67 -5.71 0.26
C ALA A 482 -4.14 -6.72 1.32
N PRO A 483 -4.92 -6.29 2.33
CA PRO A 483 -5.38 -7.14 3.43
C PRO A 483 -6.54 -8.07 3.07
N ARG A 484 -7.11 -7.94 1.86
CA ARG A 484 -8.28 -8.70 1.39
C ARG A 484 -7.91 -9.97 0.64
N PHE A 485 -8.63 -11.06 0.93
CA PHE A 485 -8.48 -12.34 0.25
C PHE A 485 -8.82 -12.24 -1.25
N SER A 486 -9.90 -11.52 -1.61
CA SER A 486 -10.30 -11.28 -3.00
C SER A 486 -9.26 -10.55 -3.85
N VAL A 487 -8.25 -9.94 -3.22
CA VAL A 487 -7.15 -9.22 -3.88
C VAL A 487 -5.87 -10.05 -3.85
N SER A 488 -5.53 -10.67 -2.72
CA SER A 488 -4.30 -11.47 -2.60
C SER A 488 -4.37 -12.80 -3.38
N SER A 489 -5.55 -13.41 -3.49
CA SER A 489 -5.76 -14.67 -4.22
C SER A 489 -5.82 -14.50 -5.75
N ASP A 490 -6.01 -13.28 -6.23
CA ASP A 490 -6.12 -12.95 -7.65
C ASP A 490 -4.79 -13.24 -8.39
N PRO A 491 -4.78 -14.12 -9.41
CA PRO A 491 -3.58 -14.42 -10.19
C PRO A 491 -2.90 -13.19 -10.81
N GLU A 492 -3.67 -12.19 -11.24
CA GLU A 492 -3.13 -10.94 -11.82
C GLU A 492 -2.37 -10.13 -10.76
N MET A 493 -2.92 -10.04 -9.55
CA MET A 493 -2.30 -9.34 -8.44
C MET A 493 -1.02 -10.05 -7.97
N ARG A 494 -1.04 -11.39 -7.88
CA ARG A 494 0.15 -12.18 -7.53
C ARG A 494 1.28 -12.06 -8.56
N ALA A 495 0.94 -11.93 -9.85
CA ALA A 495 1.92 -11.71 -10.91
C ALA A 495 2.57 -10.32 -10.85
N THR A 496 1.92 -9.34 -10.20
CA THR A 496 2.39 -7.95 -10.14
C THR A 496 3.58 -7.78 -9.19
N SER A 497 3.67 -8.56 -8.11
CA SER A 497 4.79 -8.49 -7.17
C SER A 497 5.04 -9.81 -6.44
N PRO A 498 6.31 -10.26 -6.32
CA PRO A 498 6.67 -11.42 -5.49
C PRO A 498 6.25 -11.29 -4.02
N ILE A 499 6.07 -10.05 -3.54
CA ILE A 499 5.66 -9.75 -2.17
C ILE A 499 4.22 -10.19 -1.92
N VAL A 500 3.31 -10.00 -2.90
CA VAL A 500 1.92 -10.43 -2.77
C VAL A 500 1.85 -11.94 -2.57
N GLY A 501 2.56 -12.70 -3.42
CA GLY A 501 2.63 -14.16 -3.31
C GLY A 501 3.30 -14.63 -2.01
N PHE A 502 4.30 -13.91 -1.52
CA PHE A 502 4.94 -14.20 -0.23
C PHE A 502 3.96 -14.05 0.94
N VAL A 503 3.26 -12.91 1.04
CA VAL A 503 2.31 -12.65 2.12
C VAL A 503 1.13 -13.63 2.08
N ASP A 504 0.56 -13.89 0.90
CA ASP A 504 -0.51 -14.88 0.72
C ASP A 504 -0.08 -16.28 1.18
N SER A 505 1.14 -16.70 0.82
CA SER A 505 1.68 -17.99 1.25
C SER A 505 1.82 -18.11 2.77
N LEU A 506 2.25 -17.04 3.47
CA LEU A 506 2.31 -17.01 4.93
C LEU A 506 0.93 -17.10 5.58
N ALA A 507 -0.06 -16.42 4.99
CA ALA A 507 -1.44 -16.45 5.46
C ALA A 507 -2.04 -17.86 5.33
N GLN A 508 -1.88 -18.52 4.17
CA GLN A 508 -2.36 -19.88 3.92
C GLN A 508 -1.70 -20.92 4.82
N GLN A 509 -0.45 -20.71 5.22
CA GLN A 509 0.27 -21.58 6.15
C GLN A 509 0.00 -21.25 7.63
N HIS A 510 -0.89 -20.29 7.92
CA HIS A 510 -1.21 -19.82 9.27
C HIS A 510 0.02 -19.34 10.05
N LEU A 511 1.00 -18.74 9.37
CA LEU A 511 2.25 -18.26 9.99
C LEU A 511 2.16 -16.81 10.45
N LEU A 512 1.10 -16.08 10.11
CA LEU A 512 0.91 -14.70 10.54
C LEU A 512 0.58 -14.62 12.03
N SER A 513 1.27 -13.75 12.77
CA SER A 513 1.05 -13.51 14.19
C SER A 513 0.86 -12.02 14.47
N ARG A 514 -0.31 -11.68 15.04
CA ARG A 514 -0.61 -10.31 15.50
C ARG A 514 -0.11 -10.06 16.93
N ASP A 515 0.09 -11.12 17.71
CA ASP A 515 0.31 -11.07 19.16
C ASP A 515 1.77 -10.87 19.57
N MET A 516 2.71 -10.83 18.61
CA MET A 516 4.12 -10.56 18.91
C MET A 516 4.34 -9.21 19.57
N ARG A 517 3.45 -8.24 19.29
CA ARG A 517 3.36 -6.95 19.97
C ARG A 517 2.17 -7.01 20.93
N PRO A 518 2.35 -6.77 22.24
CA PRO A 518 1.26 -6.88 23.20
C PRO A 518 0.10 -5.93 22.89
N LEU A 519 -1.10 -6.46 22.68
CA LEU A 519 -2.29 -5.66 22.40
C LEU A 519 -2.96 -5.24 23.71
N THR A 520 -2.35 -4.26 24.38
CA THR A 520 -2.81 -3.71 25.66
C THR A 520 -2.94 -2.19 25.59
N PRO A 521 -3.83 -1.58 26.38
CA PRO A 521 -3.94 -0.11 26.49
C PRO A 521 -2.65 0.62 26.87
N VAL A 522 -1.66 -0.07 27.45
CA VAL A 522 -0.36 0.51 27.82
C VAL A 522 0.77 0.12 26.87
N TYR A 523 0.46 -0.45 25.70
CA TYR A 523 1.45 -0.95 24.73
C TYR A 523 2.50 0.11 24.36
N THR A 524 2.09 1.34 24.09
CA THR A 524 2.98 2.44 23.67
C THR A 524 4.05 2.72 24.73
N ARG A 525 3.68 2.68 26.01
CA ARG A 525 4.61 2.79 27.14
C ARG A 525 5.51 1.57 27.27
N ILE A 526 5.00 0.37 27.03
CA ILE A 526 5.82 -0.86 27.00
C ILE A 526 6.88 -0.76 25.90
N GLU A 527 6.48 -0.31 24.70
CA GLU A 527 7.35 -0.12 23.55
C GLU A 527 8.46 0.91 23.83
N GLU A 528 8.10 2.03 24.48
CA GLU A 528 9.09 3.01 24.97
C GLU A 528 10.10 2.35 25.90
N VAL A 529 9.64 1.66 26.97
CA VAL A 529 10.53 0.99 27.94
C VAL A 529 11.50 0.03 27.23
N LEU A 530 10.98 -0.84 26.36
CA LEU A 530 11.82 -1.79 25.62
C LEU A 530 12.81 -1.08 24.71
N GLY A 531 12.37 -0.05 24.00
CA GLY A 531 13.20 0.71 23.08
C GLY A 531 14.36 1.44 23.76
N GLU A 532 14.23 1.77 25.05
CA GLU A 532 15.28 2.38 25.86
C GLU A 532 16.21 1.34 26.48
N GLU A 533 15.65 0.43 27.28
CA GLU A 533 16.41 -0.52 28.10
C GLU A 533 17.19 -1.51 27.23
N ILE A 534 16.53 -2.07 26.20
CA ILE A 534 17.18 -3.03 25.29
C ILE A 534 18.26 -2.33 24.46
N HIS A 535 17.98 -1.10 23.99
CA HIS A 535 18.99 -0.35 23.25
C HIS A 535 20.22 -0.07 24.10
N ASP A 536 20.04 0.36 25.35
CA ASP A 536 21.16 0.68 26.24
C ASP A 536 21.97 -0.57 26.63
N ALA A 537 21.34 -1.75 26.73
CA ALA A 537 22.03 -3.03 26.85
C ALA A 537 22.88 -3.36 25.60
N ILE A 538 22.26 -3.32 24.41
CA ILE A 538 22.93 -3.65 23.15
C ILE A 538 24.08 -2.66 22.86
N ALA A 539 23.91 -1.38 23.20
CA ALA A 539 24.95 -0.35 23.13
C ALA A 539 26.05 -0.49 24.20
N GLY A 540 25.91 -1.42 25.15
CA GLY A 540 26.90 -1.68 26.20
C GLY A 540 26.94 -0.66 27.34
N LYS A 541 25.89 0.15 27.51
CA LYS A 541 25.79 1.13 28.60
C LYS A 541 25.38 0.49 29.93
N VAL A 542 24.61 -0.59 29.86
CA VAL A 542 24.15 -1.40 31.00
C VAL A 542 24.32 -2.89 30.69
N SER A 543 24.34 -3.74 31.72
CA SER A 543 24.40 -5.19 31.50
C SER A 543 23.07 -5.73 30.96
N ASP A 544 23.11 -6.86 30.26
CA ASP A 544 21.90 -7.52 29.73
C ASP A 544 20.90 -7.85 30.84
N LEU A 545 21.40 -8.36 31.98
CA LEU A 545 20.55 -8.74 33.11
C LEU A 545 19.92 -7.52 33.78
N ASP A 546 20.68 -6.43 33.95
CA ASP A 546 20.18 -5.21 34.57
C ASP A 546 19.10 -4.55 33.70
N ALA A 547 19.31 -4.49 32.38
CA ALA A 547 18.33 -3.94 31.44
C ALA A 547 17.03 -4.75 31.42
N LEU A 548 17.13 -6.08 31.38
CA LEU A 548 15.94 -6.95 31.43
C LEU A 548 15.19 -6.81 32.75
N HIS A 549 15.91 -6.69 33.87
CA HIS A 549 15.30 -6.44 35.17
C HIS A 549 14.64 -5.05 35.24
N GLN A 550 15.29 -4.00 34.73
CA GLN A 550 14.71 -2.66 34.68
C GLN A 550 13.47 -2.61 33.78
N ALA A 551 13.52 -3.24 32.61
CA ALA A 551 12.37 -3.38 31.72
C ALA A 551 11.23 -4.14 32.41
N HIS A 552 11.53 -5.24 33.11
CA HIS A 552 10.54 -6.00 33.88
C HIS A 552 9.82 -5.13 34.90
N VAL A 553 10.56 -4.44 35.76
CA VAL A 553 10.01 -3.58 36.82
C VAL A 553 9.19 -2.43 36.23
N ARG A 554 9.69 -1.77 35.19
CA ARG A 554 8.99 -0.65 34.53
C ARG A 554 7.71 -1.11 33.87
N ILE A 555 7.73 -2.24 33.14
CA ILE A 555 6.55 -2.80 32.49
C ILE A 555 5.53 -3.28 33.51
N GLN A 556 5.96 -3.98 34.57
CA GLN A 556 5.03 -4.45 35.61
C GLN A 556 4.27 -3.29 36.25
N ARG A 557 4.94 -2.17 36.57
CA ARG A 557 4.28 -0.97 37.10
C ARG A 557 3.23 -0.39 36.16
N LEU A 558 3.43 -0.46 34.84
CA LEU A 558 2.44 0.00 33.86
C LEU A 558 1.19 -0.88 33.88
N LEU A 559 1.38 -2.20 33.98
CA LEU A 559 0.29 -3.18 34.06
C LEU A 559 -0.49 -3.02 35.38
N ASP A 560 0.21 -2.86 36.50
CA ASP A 560 -0.41 -2.67 37.82
C ASP A 560 -1.25 -1.38 37.85
N ALA A 561 -0.74 -0.28 37.28
CA ALA A 561 -1.46 0.99 37.19
C ALA A 561 -2.71 0.89 36.30
N GLN A 562 -2.63 0.14 35.20
CA GLN A 562 -3.78 -0.12 34.33
C GLN A 562 -4.86 -0.93 35.05
N ALA A 563 -4.47 -2.01 35.75
CA ALA A 563 -5.40 -2.86 36.49
C ALA A 563 -6.12 -2.07 37.59
N PHE A 564 -5.43 -1.16 38.26
CA PHE A 564 -6.04 -0.26 39.25
C PHE A 564 -7.07 0.68 38.61
N SER A 565 -6.74 1.29 37.47
CA SER A 565 -7.65 2.19 36.75
C SER A 565 -8.90 1.51 36.18
N ALA A 566 -8.89 0.18 36.01
CA ALA A 566 -10.04 -0.60 35.53
C ALA A 566 -10.96 -1.08 36.67
N ALA A 567 -10.52 -0.96 37.93
CA ALA A 567 -11.30 -1.38 39.10
C ALA A 567 -12.10 -0.23 39.75
N ASP A 568 -11.78 1.02 39.41
CA ASP A 568 -12.49 2.25 39.78
C ASP A 568 -13.51 2.62 38.69
#